data_AF-C0KIP7-F1
#
_entry.id   AF-C0KIP7-F1
#
_cell.length_a   1.000
_cell.length_b   1.000
_cell.length_c   1.000
_cell.angle_alpha   90.00
_cell.angle_beta   90.00
_cell.angle_gamma   90.00
#
_symmetry.space_group_name_H-M   'P 1'
#
loop_
_entity.id
_entity.type
_entity.pdbx_description
1 polymer ?
#
loop_
_entity_poly.entity_id
_entity_poly.type
_entity_poly.pdbx_seq_one_letter_code
_entity_poly.pdbx_strand_id
1 'polypeptide(L)'
;MVIFQRCALKNLILPSPYCRGWGVLPASKSYITEFAFFLLLGHRCTGYSTISGIPGVRERTLIAVKPDGVQRRLVGQIMQRFEQRGFKLVGMKMLQASEELLSQHYQELRRKPFYPSLLYYMTSGPIVVMVWEGHNVVRTSRIMVGDTNPSEAQAGTVRGDFSIHISRNVVHASDSVEGAQREIQLWFHRKELMDWDCYDHNSTYQL
;
A
#
# COMPACT_ATOMS: atom_id res chain seq x y z
N MET A 1 41.83 -12.74 -24.10
CA MET A 1 41.07 -12.23 -25.25
C MET A 1 40.35 -10.97 -24.80
N VAL A 2 41.03 -9.85 -24.97
CA VAL A 2 40.60 -8.49 -24.62
C VAL A 2 39.85 -7.94 -25.85
N ILE A 3 38.74 -7.23 -25.66
CA ILE A 3 38.36 -6.06 -26.47
C ILE A 3 37.31 -5.27 -25.68
N PHE A 4 37.78 -4.13 -25.16
CA PHE A 4 37.00 -2.95 -24.83
C PHE A 4 36.47 -2.33 -26.12
N GLN A 5 35.24 -1.80 -26.13
CA GLN A 5 34.83 -0.88 -27.17
C GLN A 5 34.25 0.39 -26.54
N ARG A 6 35.14 1.35 -26.28
CA ARG A 6 34.85 2.77 -26.37
C ARG A 6 35.26 3.21 -27.77
N CYS A 7 34.38 3.85 -28.52
CA CYS A 7 34.79 4.68 -29.64
C CYS A 7 33.96 5.96 -29.65
N ALA A 8 34.65 7.08 -29.45
CA ALA A 8 34.17 8.42 -29.66
C ALA A 8 34.49 8.87 -31.08
N LEU A 9 33.60 9.62 -31.73
CA LEU A 9 33.87 10.53 -32.86
C LEU A 9 32.74 11.57 -32.86
N LYS A 10 32.99 12.79 -32.37
CA LYS A 10 33.56 13.97 -33.06
C LYS A 10 32.57 14.65 -34.01
N ASN A 11 32.25 15.88 -33.62
CA ASN A 11 31.66 16.98 -34.40
C ASN A 11 32.14 17.03 -35.86
N LEU A 12 31.20 17.24 -36.79
CA LEU A 12 31.44 17.97 -38.02
C LEU A 12 30.24 18.87 -38.33
N ILE A 13 30.53 20.17 -38.42
CA ILE A 13 29.65 21.26 -38.83
C ILE A 13 29.98 21.58 -40.30
N LEU A 14 28.95 22.08 -41.03
CA LEU A 14 28.95 23.03 -42.18
C LEU A 14 28.40 22.46 -43.51
N PRO A 15 27.86 23.28 -44.45
CA PRO A 15 27.28 24.65 -44.37
C PRO A 15 25.95 24.86 -45.16
N SER A 16 25.45 26.10 -45.07
CA SER A 16 24.31 26.79 -45.73
C SER A 16 24.29 26.76 -47.29
N PRO A 17 23.17 27.16 -47.97
CA PRO A 17 23.15 28.53 -48.52
C PRO A 17 21.76 29.25 -48.57
N TYR A 18 21.84 30.59 -48.67
CA TYR A 18 20.86 31.61 -49.14
C TYR A 18 20.25 32.61 -48.14
N CYS A 19 21.11 33.57 -47.76
CA CYS A 19 21.00 35.03 -47.90
C CYS A 19 19.61 35.73 -48.01
N ARG A 20 19.33 36.69 -47.10
CA ARG A 20 19.48 38.16 -47.31
C ARG A 20 18.92 38.96 -46.13
N GLY A 21 19.61 40.06 -45.77
CA GLY A 21 19.02 41.17 -45.01
C GLY A 21 19.83 41.62 -43.79
N TRP A 22 20.86 42.43 -44.00
CA TRP A 22 21.52 43.19 -42.93
C TRP A 22 20.67 44.41 -42.58
N GLY A 23 20.19 44.47 -41.35
CA GLY A 23 19.68 45.68 -40.70
C GLY A 23 20.46 45.89 -39.41
N VAL A 24 21.24 46.96 -39.36
CA VAL A 24 22.03 47.40 -38.21
C VAL A 24 21.12 48.12 -37.22
N LEU A 25 21.00 47.65 -35.97
CA LEU A 25 20.56 48.48 -34.84
C LEU A 25 21.25 48.04 -33.53
N PRO A 26 21.44 48.97 -32.57
CA PRO A 26 22.60 49.00 -31.68
C PRO A 26 22.41 48.29 -30.34
N ALA A 27 23.56 48.03 -29.72
CA ALA A 27 23.69 47.60 -28.34
C ALA A 27 22.96 48.53 -27.35
N SER A 28 22.08 47.97 -26.54
CA SER A 28 22.05 48.20 -25.08
C SER A 28 20.87 47.45 -24.46
N LYS A 29 21.07 47.05 -23.19
CA LYS A 29 20.11 46.56 -22.19
C LYS A 29 19.98 45.03 -22.06
N SER A 30 20.77 44.51 -21.13
CA SER A 30 20.36 43.64 -20.01
C SER A 30 19.42 42.47 -20.34
N TYR A 31 20.01 41.31 -20.64
CA TYR A 31 19.32 40.01 -20.62
C TYR A 31 19.85 39.15 -19.46
N ILE A 32 19.43 39.44 -18.22
CA ILE A 32 19.58 38.54 -17.05
C ILE A 32 18.20 38.18 -16.47
N THR A 33 17.12 38.31 -17.23
CA THR A 33 15.78 38.07 -16.68
C THR A 33 14.88 37.26 -17.59
N GLU A 34 15.35 36.14 -18.15
CA GLU A 34 14.46 35.15 -18.79
C GLU A 34 14.94 33.68 -18.66
N PHE A 35 15.63 33.32 -17.55
CA PHE A 35 15.89 31.90 -17.23
C PHE A 35 15.39 31.47 -15.85
N ALA A 36 14.65 32.34 -15.15
CA ALA A 36 14.18 32.11 -13.78
C ALA A 36 12.65 32.32 -13.61
N PHE A 37 11.86 32.07 -14.65
CA PHE A 37 10.39 32.13 -14.54
C PHE A 37 9.69 30.76 -14.69
N PHE A 38 10.44 29.68 -14.96
CA PHE A 38 9.88 28.33 -15.10
C PHE A 38 9.95 27.47 -13.83
N LEU A 39 10.42 28.01 -12.70
CA LEU A 39 10.54 27.30 -11.42
C LEU A 39 9.65 27.84 -10.28
N LEU A 40 8.79 28.83 -10.55
CA LEU A 40 7.91 29.44 -9.52
C LEU A 40 6.41 29.35 -9.82
N LEU A 41 6.01 28.71 -10.93
CA LEU A 41 4.63 28.30 -11.14
C LEU A 41 4.54 26.81 -10.85
N GLY A 42 4.49 26.50 -9.56
CA GLY A 42 4.01 25.22 -9.07
C GLY A 42 2.72 24.93 -9.80
N HIS A 43 2.78 23.99 -10.73
CA HIS A 43 1.59 23.41 -11.30
C HIS A 43 0.89 22.76 -10.11
N ARG A 44 -0.12 23.46 -9.58
CA ARG A 44 -1.20 22.79 -8.88
C ARG A 44 -1.65 21.72 -9.87
N CYS A 45 -1.30 20.47 -9.60
CA CYS A 45 -2.07 19.36 -10.11
C CYS A 45 -3.49 19.61 -9.59
N THR A 46 -4.29 20.29 -10.41
CA THR A 46 -5.71 20.45 -10.21
C THR A 46 -6.26 19.04 -10.14
N GLY A 47 -6.71 18.66 -8.95
CA GLY A 47 -7.18 17.32 -8.66
C GLY A 47 -8.17 16.88 -9.73
N TYR A 48 -7.82 15.80 -10.43
CA TYR A 48 -8.83 14.98 -11.07
C TYR A 48 -9.59 14.33 -9.90
N SER A 49 -10.71 14.93 -9.52
CA SER A 49 -11.68 14.26 -8.67
C SER A 49 -12.23 13.07 -9.45
N THR A 50 -11.53 11.94 -9.43
CA THR A 50 -12.09 10.66 -9.83
C THR A 50 -13.08 10.25 -8.75
N ILE A 51 -14.26 10.86 -8.78
CA ILE A 51 -15.44 10.24 -8.19
C ILE A 51 -15.77 9.07 -9.12
N SER A 52 -15.07 7.95 -8.94
CA SER A 52 -15.49 6.67 -9.47
C SER A 52 -16.81 6.34 -8.77
N GLY A 53 -17.93 6.46 -9.47
CA GLY A 53 -19.28 6.09 -8.99
C GLY A 53 -19.47 4.59 -8.74
N ILE A 54 -18.38 3.85 -8.51
CA ILE A 54 -18.40 2.41 -8.19
C ILE A 54 -18.46 2.29 -6.66
N PRO A 55 -19.56 1.79 -6.10
CA PRO A 55 -19.66 1.53 -4.66
C PRO A 55 -18.54 0.59 -4.18
N GLY A 56 -18.02 0.84 -2.98
CA GLY A 56 -17.06 -0.04 -2.33
C GLY A 56 -15.59 0.16 -2.71
N VAL A 57 -15.23 0.99 -3.70
CA VAL A 57 -13.81 1.26 -4.05
C VAL A 57 -13.01 1.86 -2.88
N ARG A 58 -13.70 2.54 -1.94
CA ARG A 58 -13.13 3.10 -0.71
C ARG A 58 -13.38 2.22 0.54
N GLU A 59 -13.88 0.99 0.38
CA GLU A 59 -14.03 0.04 1.49
C GLU A 59 -12.66 -0.24 2.11
N ARG A 60 -12.60 -0.39 3.44
CA ARG A 60 -11.38 -0.68 4.19
C ARG A 60 -11.54 -1.92 5.06
N THR A 61 -10.47 -2.67 5.21
CA THR A 61 -10.40 -3.83 6.12
C THR A 61 -9.16 -3.76 7.01
N LEU A 62 -9.22 -4.41 8.17
CA LEU A 62 -8.08 -4.56 9.06
C LEU A 62 -7.48 -5.97 8.89
N ILE A 63 -6.17 -6.00 8.64
CA ILE A 63 -5.37 -7.22 8.57
C ILE A 63 -4.31 -7.13 9.65
N ALA A 64 -4.16 -8.18 10.46
CA ALA A 64 -3.10 -8.23 11.46
C ALA A 64 -2.28 -9.52 11.33
N VAL A 65 -0.98 -9.38 11.10
CA VAL A 65 -0.02 -10.48 11.20
C VAL A 65 0.24 -10.74 12.68
N LYS A 66 -0.09 -11.96 13.11
CA LYS A 66 -0.01 -12.42 14.50
C LYS A 66 1.45 -12.69 14.92
N PRO A 67 1.73 -12.89 16.22
CA PRO A 67 3.12 -13.00 16.70
C PRO A 67 3.93 -14.11 16.03
N ASP A 68 3.32 -15.26 15.75
CA ASP A 68 3.93 -16.35 15.00
C ASP A 68 4.26 -15.99 13.54
N GLY A 69 3.37 -15.23 12.87
CA GLY A 69 3.62 -14.72 11.53
C GLY A 69 4.82 -13.76 11.48
N VAL A 70 4.95 -12.91 12.50
CA VAL A 70 6.09 -11.99 12.64
C VAL A 70 7.38 -12.76 12.95
N GLN A 71 7.36 -13.66 13.93
CA GLN A 71 8.53 -14.47 14.32
C GLN A 71 9.05 -15.35 13.17
N ARG A 72 8.14 -15.79 12.30
CA ARG A 72 8.46 -16.57 11.09
C ARG A 72 8.83 -15.71 9.88
N ARG A 73 8.94 -14.39 10.04
CA ARG A 73 9.34 -13.42 9.00
C ARG A 73 8.38 -13.40 7.80
N LEU A 74 7.09 -13.64 8.04
CA LEU A 74 6.06 -13.72 6.99
C LEU A 74 5.39 -12.38 6.66
N VAL A 75 5.76 -11.29 7.34
CA VAL A 75 5.14 -9.96 7.15
C VAL A 75 5.19 -9.54 5.68
N GLY A 76 6.36 -9.59 5.05
CA GLY A 76 6.52 -9.22 3.64
C GLY A 76 5.73 -10.13 2.69
N GLN A 77 5.73 -11.44 2.95
CA GLN A 77 4.99 -12.41 2.13
C GLN A 77 3.47 -12.19 2.20
N ILE A 78 2.95 -11.85 3.37
CA ILE A 78 1.52 -11.53 3.54
C ILE A 78 1.22 -10.22 2.84
N MET A 79 1.97 -9.15 3.13
CA MET A 79 1.79 -7.82 2.52
C MET A 79 1.81 -7.89 0.99
N GLN A 80 2.79 -8.61 0.42
CA GLN A 80 2.94 -8.79 -1.01
C GLN A 80 1.68 -9.35 -1.69
N ARG A 81 0.94 -10.26 -1.04
CA ARG A 81 -0.31 -10.80 -1.62
C ARG A 81 -1.40 -9.74 -1.77
N PHE A 82 -1.49 -8.80 -0.82
CA PHE A 82 -2.46 -7.71 -0.88
C PHE A 82 -2.04 -6.65 -1.89
N GLU A 83 -0.75 -6.32 -1.96
CA GLU A 83 -0.20 -5.40 -2.97
C GLU A 83 -0.40 -5.94 -4.39
N GLN A 84 -0.06 -7.21 -4.64
CA GLN A 84 -0.23 -7.86 -5.95
C GLN A 84 -1.69 -8.00 -6.36
N ARG A 85 -2.61 -8.02 -5.39
CA ARG A 85 -4.05 -8.00 -5.68
C ARG A 85 -4.53 -6.63 -6.18
N GLY A 86 -3.77 -5.56 -5.93
CA GLY A 86 -4.13 -4.19 -6.25
C GLY A 86 -4.82 -3.44 -5.11
N PHE A 87 -4.74 -3.94 -3.87
CA PHE A 87 -5.25 -3.20 -2.71
C PHE A 87 -4.29 -2.10 -2.28
N LYS A 88 -4.84 -0.98 -1.84
CA LYS A 88 -4.07 0.18 -1.38
C LYS A 88 -3.78 0.08 0.11
N LEU A 89 -2.51 0.11 0.50
CA LEU A 89 -2.13 0.22 1.91
C LEU A 89 -2.34 1.66 2.39
N VAL A 90 -3.20 1.85 3.39
CA VAL A 90 -3.53 3.19 3.94
C VAL A 90 -3.07 3.39 5.38
N GLY A 91 -2.63 2.34 6.05
CA GLY A 91 -2.05 2.43 7.39
C GLY A 91 -1.32 1.15 7.75
N MET A 92 -0.20 1.27 8.47
CA MET A 92 0.59 0.13 8.95
C MET A 92 1.32 0.52 10.22
N LYS A 93 1.33 -0.37 11.21
CA LYS A 93 2.22 -0.25 12.38
C LYS A 93 2.58 -1.60 12.96
N MET A 94 3.78 -1.66 13.54
CA MET A 94 4.26 -2.78 14.33
C MET A 94 4.26 -2.38 15.81
N LEU A 95 3.70 -3.22 16.67
CA LEU A 95 3.62 -2.96 18.11
C LEU A 95 3.52 -4.25 18.92
N GLN A 96 3.82 -4.14 20.21
CA GLN A 96 3.39 -5.09 21.21
C GLN A 96 1.99 -4.66 21.68
N ALA A 97 0.95 -5.45 21.40
CA ALA A 97 -0.42 -5.09 21.79
C ALA A 97 -0.63 -5.32 23.30
N SER A 98 -1.33 -4.40 23.96
CA SER A 98 -1.70 -4.56 25.37
C SER A 98 -2.88 -5.53 25.51
N GLU A 99 -3.01 -6.13 26.69
CA GLU A 99 -4.11 -7.06 26.98
C GLU A 99 -5.48 -6.34 26.93
N GLU A 100 -5.53 -5.07 27.35
CA GLU A 100 -6.73 -4.24 27.31
C GLU A 100 -7.20 -4.02 25.87
N LEU A 101 -6.28 -3.67 24.97
CA LEU A 101 -6.57 -3.45 23.55
C LEU A 101 -7.07 -4.75 22.89
N LEU A 102 -6.40 -5.87 23.16
CA LEU A 102 -6.80 -7.18 22.63
C LEU A 102 -8.13 -7.66 23.23
N SER A 103 -8.41 -7.33 24.48
CA SER A 103 -9.69 -7.67 25.12
C SER A 103 -10.86 -6.92 24.50
N GLN A 104 -10.66 -5.66 24.10
CA GLN A 104 -11.65 -4.90 23.33
C GLN A 104 -11.82 -5.49 21.92
N HIS A 105 -10.71 -5.84 21.26
CA HIS A 105 -10.74 -6.43 19.93
C HIS A 105 -11.47 -7.79 19.90
N TYR A 106 -11.26 -8.64 20.89
CA TYR A 106 -11.89 -9.97 21.00
C TYR A 106 -13.10 -10.02 21.94
N GLN A 107 -13.76 -8.88 22.20
CA GLN A 107 -14.85 -8.79 23.17
C GLN A 107 -15.96 -9.85 22.95
N GLU A 108 -16.28 -10.16 21.69
CA GLU A 108 -17.32 -11.12 21.30
C GLU A 108 -16.92 -12.57 21.62
N LEU A 109 -15.62 -12.84 21.77
CA LEU A 109 -15.06 -14.15 22.09
C LEU A 109 -14.83 -14.36 23.59
N ARG A 110 -15.10 -13.37 24.44
CA ARG A 110 -14.78 -13.40 25.88
C ARG A 110 -15.37 -14.59 26.65
N ARG A 111 -16.51 -15.12 26.18
CA ARG A 111 -17.18 -16.30 26.77
C ARG A 111 -16.70 -17.63 26.21
N LYS A 112 -15.79 -17.64 25.23
CA LYS A 112 -15.28 -18.87 24.61
C LYS A 112 -14.17 -19.47 25.48
N PRO A 113 -14.10 -20.80 25.61
CA PRO A 113 -13.12 -21.45 26.49
C PRO A 113 -11.66 -21.20 26.07
N PHE A 114 -11.40 -20.93 24.80
CA PHE A 114 -10.07 -20.65 24.27
C PHE A 114 -9.64 -19.17 24.42
N TYR A 115 -10.50 -18.28 24.94
CA TYR A 115 -10.22 -16.85 25.01
C TYR A 115 -8.96 -16.51 25.83
N PRO A 116 -8.70 -17.10 27.01
CA PRO A 116 -7.46 -16.82 27.75
C PRO A 116 -6.20 -17.19 26.96
N SER A 117 -6.23 -18.33 26.26
CA SER A 117 -5.12 -18.76 25.41
C SER A 117 -4.94 -17.87 24.18
N LEU A 118 -6.03 -17.31 23.64
CA LEU A 118 -5.99 -16.35 22.54
C LEU A 118 -5.33 -15.04 22.98
N LEU A 119 -5.71 -14.50 24.13
CA LEU A 119 -5.07 -13.29 24.69
C LEU A 119 -3.58 -13.53 24.93
N TYR A 120 -3.22 -14.61 25.63
CA TYR A 120 -1.83 -14.96 25.88
C TYR A 120 -1.01 -15.10 24.59
N TYR A 121 -1.58 -15.75 23.57
CA TYR A 121 -0.94 -15.89 22.27
C TYR A 121 -0.70 -14.53 21.61
N MET A 122 -1.71 -13.65 21.60
CA MET A 122 -1.60 -12.34 20.95
C MET A 122 -0.71 -11.35 21.72
N THR A 123 -0.56 -11.51 23.04
CA THR A 123 0.39 -10.74 23.87
C THR A 123 1.79 -11.36 23.93
N SER A 124 2.03 -12.54 23.34
CA SER A 124 3.32 -13.23 23.42
C SER A 124 4.44 -12.61 22.58
N GLY A 125 4.13 -11.65 21.70
CA GLY A 125 5.13 -11.01 20.85
C GLY A 125 4.54 -9.90 19.97
N PRO A 126 5.37 -9.29 19.12
CA PRO A 126 4.94 -8.17 18.31
C PRO A 126 3.99 -8.62 17.20
N ILE A 127 3.06 -7.74 16.85
CA ILE A 127 2.15 -7.90 15.71
C ILE A 127 2.37 -6.77 14.71
N VAL A 128 1.96 -7.01 13.47
CA VAL A 128 1.90 -5.98 12.43
C VAL A 128 0.45 -5.81 12.03
N VAL A 129 -0.10 -4.62 12.28
CA VAL A 129 -1.48 -4.29 11.95
C VAL A 129 -1.48 -3.36 10.74
N MET A 130 -2.33 -3.66 9.78
CA MET A 130 -2.43 -2.97 8.49
C MET A 130 -3.89 -2.65 8.19
N VAL A 131 -4.11 -1.54 7.48
CA VAL A 131 -5.40 -1.16 6.91
C VAL A 131 -5.25 -1.14 5.40
N TRP A 132 -6.06 -1.94 4.72
CA TRP A 132 -6.11 -2.04 3.27
C TRP A 132 -7.41 -1.45 2.74
N GLU A 133 -7.33 -0.70 1.65
CA GLU A 133 -8.44 -0.06 0.95
C GLU A 133 -8.62 -0.65 -0.46
N GLY A 134 -9.86 -0.89 -0.87
CA GLY A 134 -10.19 -1.30 -2.23
C GLY A 134 -11.59 -1.91 -2.36
N HIS A 135 -12.00 -2.19 -3.59
CA HIS A 135 -13.32 -2.75 -3.87
C HIS A 135 -13.51 -4.14 -3.26
N ASN A 136 -14.56 -4.30 -2.44
CA ASN A 136 -14.89 -5.53 -1.71
C ASN A 136 -13.68 -6.11 -0.95
N VAL A 137 -12.80 -5.25 -0.43
CA VAL A 137 -11.56 -5.66 0.21
C VAL A 137 -11.83 -6.55 1.42
N VAL A 138 -12.89 -6.33 2.21
CA VAL A 138 -13.20 -7.16 3.38
C VAL A 138 -13.46 -8.61 2.96
N ARG A 139 -14.41 -8.80 2.04
CA ARG A 139 -14.78 -10.13 1.54
C ARG A 139 -13.60 -10.80 0.83
N THR A 140 -12.91 -10.07 -0.04
CA THR A 140 -11.80 -10.61 -0.82
C THR A 140 -10.62 -11.00 0.07
N SER A 141 -10.34 -10.20 1.11
CA SER A 141 -9.29 -10.50 2.09
C SER A 141 -9.57 -11.79 2.84
N ARG A 142 -10.82 -12.05 3.23
CA ARG A 142 -11.22 -13.31 3.87
C ARG A 142 -10.94 -14.53 2.97
N ILE A 143 -11.25 -14.42 1.68
CA ILE A 143 -10.98 -15.46 0.68
C ILE A 143 -9.47 -15.68 0.53
N MET A 144 -8.69 -14.60 0.39
CA MET A 144 -7.23 -14.68 0.26
C MET A 144 -6.54 -15.26 1.50
N VAL A 145 -7.06 -14.94 2.69
CA VAL A 145 -6.53 -15.44 3.95
C VAL A 145 -6.85 -16.92 4.15
N GLY A 146 -8.03 -17.38 3.71
CA GLY A 146 -8.47 -18.76 3.86
C GLY A 146 -9.12 -19.05 5.21
N ASP A 147 -9.65 -20.26 5.36
CA ASP A 147 -10.42 -20.68 6.54
C ASP A 147 -9.66 -20.55 7.85
N THR A 148 -10.39 -20.33 8.96
CA THR A 148 -9.78 -20.16 10.29
C THR A 148 -8.96 -21.38 10.70
N ASN A 149 -9.44 -22.57 10.34
CA ASN A 149 -8.72 -23.83 10.52
C ASN A 149 -7.82 -24.08 9.30
N PRO A 150 -6.48 -24.05 9.43
CA PRO A 150 -5.59 -24.24 8.29
C PRO A 150 -5.75 -25.58 7.56
N SER A 151 -6.26 -26.63 8.23
CA SER A 151 -6.51 -27.92 7.58
C SER A 151 -7.67 -27.88 6.57
N GLU A 152 -8.52 -26.86 6.63
CA GLU A 152 -9.64 -26.63 5.71
C GLU A 152 -9.29 -25.55 4.66
N ALA A 153 -8.25 -24.75 4.93
CA ALA A 153 -7.83 -23.67 4.06
C ALA A 153 -7.20 -24.21 2.76
N GLN A 154 -7.66 -23.69 1.63
CA GLN A 154 -7.19 -24.10 0.31
C GLN A 154 -5.74 -23.68 0.06
N ALA A 155 -5.01 -24.47 -0.72
CA ALA A 155 -3.68 -24.09 -1.23
C ALA A 155 -3.76 -22.77 -2.02
N GLY A 156 -2.78 -21.90 -1.85
CA GLY A 156 -2.79 -20.54 -2.38
C GLY A 156 -3.40 -19.49 -1.45
N THR A 157 -4.07 -19.90 -0.37
CA THR A 157 -4.49 -18.97 0.71
C THR A 157 -3.36 -18.76 1.72
N VAL A 158 -3.36 -17.64 2.44
CA VAL A 158 -2.32 -17.34 3.45
C VAL A 158 -2.23 -18.45 4.50
N ARG A 159 -3.37 -18.94 4.99
CA ARG A 159 -3.39 -20.00 6.00
C ARG A 159 -3.08 -21.37 5.42
N GLY A 160 -3.56 -21.67 4.21
CA GLY A 160 -3.23 -22.93 3.55
C GLY A 160 -1.74 -23.07 3.25
N ASP A 161 -1.07 -21.98 2.87
CA ASP A 161 0.35 -22.04 2.51
C ASP A 161 1.29 -21.91 3.71
N PHE A 162 0.85 -21.22 4.78
CA PHE A 162 1.75 -20.85 5.88
C PHE A 162 1.34 -21.35 7.26
N SER A 163 0.21 -22.04 7.43
CA SER A 163 -0.25 -22.51 8.75
C SER A 163 -0.56 -23.99 8.73
N ILE A 164 -0.35 -24.65 9.89
CA ILE A 164 -0.62 -26.08 10.05
C ILE A 164 -1.73 -26.32 11.08
N HIS A 165 -1.75 -25.53 12.15
CA HIS A 165 -2.66 -25.75 13.28
C HIS A 165 -3.46 -24.48 13.61
N ILE A 166 -4.73 -24.66 14.02
CA ILE A 166 -5.66 -23.55 14.29
C ILE A 166 -5.17 -22.54 15.35
N SER A 167 -4.35 -23.00 16.31
CA SER A 167 -3.77 -22.13 17.34
C SER A 167 -2.65 -21.21 16.84
N ARG A 168 -2.12 -21.44 15.63
CA ARG A 168 -1.00 -20.70 15.00
C ARG A 168 -1.31 -20.49 13.52
N ASN A 169 -2.33 -19.68 13.26
CA ASN A 169 -2.85 -19.44 11.91
C ASN A 169 -2.41 -18.09 11.32
N VAL A 170 -1.28 -17.55 11.79
CA VAL A 170 -0.45 -16.42 11.29
C VAL A 170 -1.10 -15.05 11.06
N VAL A 171 -2.40 -14.96 10.76
CA VAL A 171 -3.05 -13.73 10.31
C VAL A 171 -4.51 -13.64 10.78
N HIS A 172 -4.93 -12.43 11.13
CA HIS A 172 -6.32 -12.01 11.34
C HIS A 172 -6.79 -11.17 10.16
N ALA A 173 -8.08 -11.27 9.83
CA ALA A 173 -8.76 -10.42 8.86
C ALA A 173 -10.20 -10.19 9.32
N SER A 174 -10.65 -8.93 9.27
CA SER A 174 -12.03 -8.55 9.60
C SER A 174 -13.04 -9.40 8.83
N ASP A 175 -14.14 -9.76 9.47
CA ASP A 175 -15.16 -10.69 8.92
C ASP A 175 -16.32 -10.01 8.20
N SER A 176 -16.54 -8.73 8.45
CA SER A 176 -17.67 -7.91 8.00
C SER A 176 -17.23 -6.47 7.83
N VAL A 177 -18.00 -5.68 7.07
CA VAL A 177 -17.69 -4.25 6.85
C VAL A 177 -17.82 -3.49 8.17
N GLU A 178 -18.85 -3.80 8.95
CA GLU A 178 -19.09 -3.22 10.28
C GLU A 178 -17.98 -3.63 11.25
N GLY A 179 -17.56 -4.90 11.22
CA GLY A 179 -16.43 -5.40 12.00
C GLY A 179 -15.13 -4.66 11.65
N ALA A 180 -14.84 -4.52 10.36
CA ALA A 180 -13.68 -3.78 9.88
C ALA A 180 -13.67 -2.33 10.37
N GLN A 181 -14.80 -1.62 10.30
CA GLN A 181 -14.90 -0.24 10.79
C GLN A 181 -14.62 -0.15 12.30
N ARG A 182 -15.20 -1.03 13.12
CA ARG A 182 -14.94 -1.08 14.57
C ARG A 182 -13.47 -1.37 14.85
N GLU A 183 -12.91 -2.36 14.18
CA GLU A 183 -11.50 -2.75 14.34
C GLU A 183 -10.55 -1.61 13.95
N ILE A 184 -10.76 -0.97 12.79
CA ILE A 184 -9.90 0.13 12.35
C ILE A 184 -9.93 1.29 13.35
N GLN A 185 -11.11 1.65 13.87
CA GLN A 185 -11.25 2.70 14.89
C GLN A 185 -10.56 2.35 16.21
N LEU A 186 -10.56 1.07 16.59
CA LEU A 186 -9.88 0.58 17.78
C LEU A 186 -8.35 0.64 17.62
N TRP A 187 -7.85 0.23 16.45
CA TRP A 187 -6.41 0.07 16.22
C TRP A 187 -5.72 1.34 15.73
N PHE A 188 -6.41 2.26 15.04
CA PHE A 188 -5.78 3.42 14.41
C PHE A 188 -6.49 4.73 14.75
N HIS A 189 -5.71 5.75 15.09
CA HIS A 189 -6.16 7.13 15.05
C HIS A 189 -6.25 7.61 13.60
N ARG A 190 -7.15 8.56 13.33
CA ARG A 190 -7.35 9.12 11.99
C ARG A 190 -6.06 9.64 11.34
N LYS A 191 -5.15 10.22 12.12
CA LYS A 191 -3.85 10.74 11.65
C LYS A 191 -2.84 9.67 11.21
N GLU A 192 -3.06 8.41 11.62
CA GLU A 192 -2.23 7.28 11.22
C GLU A 192 -2.70 6.67 9.88
N LEU A 193 -3.84 7.14 9.36
CA LEU A 193 -4.39 6.69 8.09
C LEU A 193 -4.14 7.73 7.00
N MET A 194 -3.54 7.30 5.91
CA MET A 194 -3.20 8.15 4.77
C MET A 194 -4.27 8.04 3.69
N ASP A 195 -4.63 9.17 3.11
CA ASP A 195 -5.41 9.21 1.87
C ASP A 195 -4.50 9.68 0.75
N TRP A 196 -4.34 8.83 -0.26
CA TRP A 196 -3.47 9.03 -1.40
C TRP A 196 -4.03 8.29 -2.62
N ASP A 197 -3.67 8.77 -3.79
CA ASP A 197 -4.16 8.24 -5.07
C ASP A 197 -3.16 7.24 -5.64
N CYS A 198 -3.63 6.03 -5.97
CA CYS A 198 -2.82 5.08 -6.71
C CYS A 198 -2.72 5.50 -8.18
N TYR A 199 -1.53 5.41 -8.76
CA TYR A 199 -1.31 5.71 -10.18
C TYR A 199 -2.18 4.82 -11.10
N ASP A 200 -2.40 3.58 -10.71
CA ASP A 200 -3.16 2.58 -11.46
C ASP A 200 -4.67 2.61 -11.16
N HIS A 201 -5.17 3.55 -10.36
CA HIS A 201 -6.57 3.58 -9.92
C HIS A 201 -7.55 3.52 -11.09
N ASN A 202 -7.28 4.29 -12.16
CA ASN A 202 -8.11 4.30 -13.36
C ASN A 202 -8.00 2.98 -14.11
N SER A 203 -6.81 2.42 -14.28
CA SER A 203 -6.60 1.14 -14.97
C SER A 203 -7.18 -0.06 -14.23
N THR A 204 -7.31 0.02 -12.90
CA THR A 204 -7.84 -1.06 -12.05
C THR A 204 -9.37 -1.04 -11.98
N TYR A 205 -10.00 0.14 -12.05
CA TYR A 205 -11.43 0.30 -11.79
C TYR A 205 -12.25 0.89 -12.93
N GLN A 206 -11.64 1.45 -13.99
CA GLN A 206 -12.36 1.93 -15.17
C GLN A 206 -12.34 0.85 -16.26
N LEU A 207 -13.50 0.58 -16.87
CA LEU A 207 -13.66 -0.24 -18.06
C LEU A 207 -13.35 0.57 -19.32
#